data_AF-A0A4Q5EQ41-F1
#
_entry.id   AF-A0A4Q5EQ41-F1
#
_cell.length_a   1.000
_cell.length_b   1.000
_cell.length_c   1.000
_cell.angle_alpha   90.00
_cell.angle_beta   90.00
_cell.angle_gamma   90.00
#
_symmetry.space_group_name_H-M   'P 1'
#
loop_
_entity.id
_entity.type
_entity.pdbx_description
1 polymer ?
#
loop_
_entity_poly.entity_id
_entity_poly.type
_entity_poly.pdbx_seq_one_letter_code
_entity_poly.pdbx_strand_id
1 'polypeptide(L)'
;MSPDELISIPEEPSRLLHYIGTDEWARPVYQDQYGKLWKDVELGDFEIPHLHSAVGNEFDGEPDMPIRKPFRILTDKPKNPYEFQYMMLSRLQSDCEYYLNYGNRCTGHLYYHNESRQIAAMKKLWNEFPDDGKPEWLTWKQILEYEKAMCSDTK
;
A
#
# COMPACT_ATOMS: atom_id res chain seq x y z
N MET A 1 -23.79 52.92 1.11
CA MET A 1 -23.48 51.53 0.72
C MET A 1 -21.97 51.41 0.77
N SER A 2 -21.43 50.64 1.71
CA SER A 2 -19.98 50.47 1.90
C SER A 2 -19.39 49.61 0.78
N PRO A 3 -18.18 49.92 0.29
CA PRO A 3 -17.55 49.22 -0.83
C PRO A 3 -16.64 48.05 -0.39
N ASP A 4 -17.06 47.23 0.57
CA ASP A 4 -16.27 46.12 1.12
C ASP A 4 -16.88 44.74 0.81
N GLU A 5 -17.15 44.47 -0.46
CA GLU A 5 -17.22 43.10 -0.95
C GLU A 5 -15.91 42.77 -1.67
N LEU A 6 -14.84 42.62 -0.88
CA LEU A 6 -13.67 41.85 -1.27
C LEU A 6 -14.13 40.39 -1.40
N ILE A 7 -14.65 40.06 -2.58
CA ILE A 7 -14.81 38.69 -3.04
C ILE A 7 -13.41 38.08 -2.98
N SER A 8 -13.20 37.23 -1.99
CA SER A 8 -12.03 36.36 -1.89
C SER A 8 -12.03 35.46 -3.12
N ILE A 9 -11.34 35.91 -4.16
CA ILE A 9 -11.08 35.10 -5.36
C ILE A 9 -10.31 33.89 -4.82
N PRO A 10 -10.82 32.66 -4.92
CA PRO A 10 -10.02 31.50 -4.52
C PRO A 10 -8.75 31.54 -5.38
N GLU A 11 -7.58 31.70 -4.75
CA GLU A 11 -6.29 31.63 -5.43
C GLU A 11 -6.29 30.33 -6.24
N GLU A 12 -6.34 30.44 -7.58
CA GLU A 12 -6.30 29.26 -8.41
C GLU A 12 -5.02 28.48 -8.08
N PRO A 13 -5.12 27.14 -7.88
CA PRO A 13 -3.97 26.35 -7.50
C PRO A 13 -2.89 26.51 -8.57
N SER A 14 -1.78 27.15 -8.18
CA SER A 14 -0.69 27.47 -9.10
C SER A 14 0.02 26.23 -9.67
N ARG A 15 -0.18 25.06 -9.05
CA ARG A 15 0.40 23.78 -9.47
C ARG A 15 -0.68 22.71 -9.58
N LEU A 16 -0.71 22.06 -10.73
CA LEU A 16 -1.60 20.96 -11.04
C LEU A 16 -0.76 19.69 -11.08
N LEU A 17 -1.09 18.72 -10.23
CA LEU A 17 -0.27 17.54 -9.98
C LEU A 17 -0.96 16.26 -10.46
N HIS A 18 -0.24 15.46 -11.25
CA HIS A 18 -0.70 14.15 -11.69
C HIS A 18 0.13 13.07 -11.02
N TYR A 19 -0.51 12.11 -10.38
CA TYR A 19 0.17 10.91 -9.90
C TYR A 19 0.78 10.15 -11.09
N ILE A 20 2.07 9.83 -10.99
CA ILE A 20 2.82 9.11 -12.04
C ILE A 20 3.34 7.74 -11.57
N GLY A 21 3.32 7.45 -10.26
CA GLY A 21 3.75 6.17 -9.71
C GLY A 21 4.21 6.27 -8.26
N THR A 22 4.72 5.15 -7.72
CA THR A 22 5.38 5.09 -6.42
C THR A 22 6.88 4.83 -6.60
N ASP A 23 7.72 5.49 -5.81
CA ASP A 23 9.17 5.24 -5.81
C ASP A 23 9.54 3.96 -5.03
N GLU A 24 10.84 3.63 -4.97
CA GLU A 24 11.38 2.46 -4.24
C GLU A 24 11.06 2.45 -2.74
N TRP A 25 10.74 3.61 -2.14
CA TRP A 25 10.34 3.74 -0.75
C TRP A 25 8.81 3.72 -0.57
N ALA A 26 8.08 3.31 -1.61
CA ALA A 26 6.62 3.31 -1.71
C ALA A 26 5.97 4.70 -1.59
N ARG A 27 6.74 5.78 -1.77
CA ARG A 27 6.25 7.16 -1.70
C ARG A 27 5.52 7.51 -3.00
N PRO A 28 4.29 8.03 -2.94
CA PRO A 28 3.59 8.52 -4.13
C PRO A 28 4.35 9.68 -4.78
N VAL A 29 4.57 9.58 -6.08
CA VAL A 29 5.25 10.60 -6.90
C VAL A 29 4.24 11.24 -7.84
N TYR A 30 4.26 12.57 -7.85
CA TYR A 30 3.41 13.42 -8.67
C TYR A 30 4.27 14.30 -9.58
N GLN A 31 3.79 14.54 -10.80
CA GLN A 31 4.40 15.46 -11.74
C GLN A 31 3.53 16.70 -11.92
N ASP A 32 4.15 17.89 -11.87
CA ASP A 32 3.46 19.14 -12.17
C ASP A 32 3.44 19.49 -13.66
N GLN A 33 2.69 20.53 -14.03
CA GLN A 33 2.57 20.97 -15.42
C GLN A 33 3.88 21.46 -16.07
N TYR A 34 4.94 21.66 -15.27
CA TYR A 34 6.27 22.06 -15.74
C TYR A 34 7.25 20.88 -15.78
N GLY A 35 6.78 19.65 -15.50
CA GLY A 35 7.60 18.44 -15.47
C GLY A 35 8.38 18.23 -14.18
N LYS A 36 8.15 19.05 -13.14
CA LYS A 36 8.81 18.89 -11.84
C LYS A 36 8.12 17.81 -11.01
N LEU A 37 8.94 16.97 -10.38
CA LEU A 37 8.51 15.86 -9.55
C LEU A 37 8.37 16.26 -8.08
N TRP A 38 7.30 15.76 -7.48
CA TRP A 38 6.87 16.01 -6.12
C TRP A 38 6.54 14.68 -5.45
N LYS A 39 7.14 14.41 -4.30
CA LYS A 39 7.01 13.18 -3.52
C LYS A 39 6.20 13.44 -2.27
N ASP A 40 5.20 12.61 -2.03
CA ASP A 40 4.46 12.62 -0.77
C ASP A 40 5.21 11.81 0.28
N VAL A 41 5.70 12.49 1.32
CA VAL A 41 6.45 11.84 2.40
C VAL A 41 5.55 11.07 3.37
N GLU A 42 4.23 11.28 3.30
CA GLU A 42 3.25 10.59 4.16
C GLU A 42 2.57 9.40 3.47
N LEU A 43 3.15 8.87 2.39
CA LEU A 43 2.71 7.65 1.72
C LEU A 43 1.27 7.65 1.16
N GLY A 44 0.58 8.79 1.15
CA GLY A 44 -0.82 8.93 0.74
C GLY A 44 -1.84 8.72 1.88
N ASP A 45 -1.40 8.77 3.13
CA ASP A 45 -2.23 8.50 4.31
C ASP A 45 -3.10 9.69 4.73
N PHE A 46 -2.72 10.92 4.36
CA PHE A 46 -3.43 12.14 4.71
C PHE A 46 -4.29 12.66 3.56
N GLU A 47 -5.40 13.32 3.89
CA GLU A 47 -6.27 13.99 2.90
C GLU A 47 -5.52 15.07 2.11
N ILE A 48 -4.54 15.73 2.75
CA ILE A 48 -3.66 16.71 2.14
C ILE A 48 -2.23 16.17 2.21
N PRO A 49 -1.60 15.80 1.08
CA PRO A 49 -0.26 15.21 1.10
C PRO A 49 0.83 16.24 1.43
N HIS A 50 1.91 15.79 2.06
CA HIS A 50 3.08 16.62 2.36
C HIS A 50 4.12 16.47 1.25
N LEU A 51 3.94 17.26 0.19
CA LEU A 51 4.77 17.12 -1.00
C LEU A 51 6.13 17.82 -0.89
N HIS A 52 7.18 17.11 -1.27
CA HIS A 52 8.56 17.60 -1.35
C HIS A 52 9.10 17.41 -2.77
N SER A 53 9.94 18.32 -3.26
CA SER A 53 10.57 18.14 -4.56
C SER A 53 11.57 16.99 -4.54
N ALA A 54 11.68 16.24 -5.64
CA ALA A 54 12.73 15.23 -5.77
C ALA A 54 14.11 15.86 -6.06
N VAL A 55 15.16 15.43 -5.36
CA VAL A 55 16.55 15.78 -5.68
C VAL A 55 16.84 15.39 -7.13
N GLY A 56 17.48 16.30 -7.89
CA GLY A 56 17.80 16.07 -9.30
C GLY A 56 16.58 15.98 -10.23
N ASN A 57 15.36 16.15 -9.72
CA ASN A 57 14.11 15.85 -10.42
C ASN A 57 14.03 14.39 -10.91
N GLU A 58 14.67 13.47 -10.19
CA GLU A 58 14.70 12.04 -10.49
C GLU A 58 13.52 11.33 -9.83
N PHE A 59 13.01 10.27 -10.48
CA PHE A 59 11.86 9.53 -9.97
C PHE A 59 12.15 8.89 -8.61
N ASP A 60 13.35 8.33 -8.45
CA ASP A 60 13.83 7.70 -7.21
C ASP A 60 14.71 8.63 -6.35
N GLY A 61 14.86 9.90 -6.73
CA GLY A 61 15.64 10.88 -5.96
C GLY A 61 15.02 11.21 -4.60
N GLU A 62 15.81 11.44 -3.56
CA GLU A 62 15.29 11.73 -2.22
C GLU A 62 14.39 12.99 -2.19
N PRO A 63 13.44 13.10 -1.24
CA PRO A 63 12.69 14.32 -1.02
C PRO A 63 13.60 15.42 -0.46
N ASP A 64 13.49 16.62 -1.02
CA ASP A 64 14.33 17.78 -0.69
C ASP A 64 13.50 18.90 -0.04
N MET A 65 12.88 19.76 -0.86
CA MET A 65 12.21 20.97 -0.38
C MET A 65 10.69 20.85 -0.42
N PRO A 66 9.97 21.25 0.64
CA PRO A 66 8.51 21.19 0.67
C PRO A 66 7.89 22.14 -0.36
N ILE A 67 6.73 21.75 -0.89
CA ILE A 67 5.93 22.59 -1.77
C ILE A 67 5.42 23.80 -0.97
N ARG A 68 5.74 25.01 -1.43
CA ARG A 68 5.32 26.26 -0.77
C ARG A 68 4.11 26.93 -1.42
N LYS A 69 3.75 26.51 -2.62
CA LYS A 69 2.69 27.13 -3.40
C LYS A 69 1.42 26.28 -3.31
N PRO A 70 0.22 26.89 -3.38
CA PRO A 70 -1.01 26.13 -3.44
C PRO A 70 -0.99 25.21 -4.66
N PHE A 71 -1.41 23.97 -4.45
CA PHE A 71 -1.44 22.92 -5.44
C PHE A 71 -2.80 22.21 -5.43
N ARG A 72 -3.10 21.51 -6.52
CA ARG A 72 -4.26 20.64 -6.65
C ARG A 72 -3.85 19.33 -7.30
N ILE A 73 -4.24 18.22 -6.69
CA ILE A 73 -4.07 16.90 -7.27
C ILE A 73 -5.20 16.68 -8.28
N LEU A 74 -4.83 16.31 -9.49
CA LEU A 74 -5.75 15.98 -10.58
C LEU A 74 -5.93 14.47 -10.73
N THR A 75 -4.91 13.71 -10.37
CA THR A 75 -4.94 12.24 -10.39
C THR A 75 -4.34 11.75 -9.09
N ASP A 76 -5.16 11.13 -8.25
CA ASP A 76 -4.75 10.58 -6.98
C ASP A 76 -4.06 9.22 -7.16
N LYS A 77 -3.23 8.83 -6.18
CA LYS A 77 -2.72 7.46 -6.09
C LYS A 77 -3.89 6.47 -6.05
N PRO A 78 -3.91 5.44 -6.90
CA PRO A 78 -4.93 4.41 -6.81
C PRO A 78 -4.79 3.69 -5.47
N LYS A 79 -5.84 3.77 -4.64
CA LYS A 79 -5.91 3.01 -3.39
C LYS A 79 -6.40 1.60 -3.69
N ASN A 80 -5.60 0.60 -3.36
CA ASN A 80 -6.04 -0.78 -3.43
C ASN A 80 -6.87 -1.08 -2.16
N PRO A 81 -8.19 -1.34 -2.25
CA PRO A 81 -9.01 -1.60 -1.08
C PRO A 81 -8.62 -2.89 -0.34
N TYR A 82 -7.78 -3.72 -0.95
CA TYR A 82 -7.30 -4.99 -0.41
C TYR A 82 -5.84 -4.97 0.07
N GLU A 83 -5.19 -3.79 0.13
CA GLU A 83 -3.77 -3.66 0.51
C GLU A 83 -3.46 -4.35 1.84
N PHE A 84 -4.27 -4.10 2.87
CA PHE A 84 -4.12 -4.74 4.18
C PHE A 84 -4.34 -6.26 4.14
N GLN A 85 -5.25 -6.73 3.28
CA GLN A 85 -5.53 -8.14 3.09
C GLN A 85 -4.34 -8.84 2.42
N TYR A 86 -3.67 -8.22 1.44
CA TYR A 86 -2.46 -8.77 0.84
C TYR A 86 -1.33 -8.85 1.87
N MET A 87 -1.12 -7.78 2.64
CA MET A 87 -0.10 -7.77 3.70
C MET A 87 -0.36 -8.86 4.74
N MET A 88 -1.62 -9.00 5.17
CA MET A 88 -2.01 -10.04 6.11
C MET A 88 -1.81 -11.44 5.52
N LEU A 89 -2.22 -11.67 4.27
CA LEU A 89 -2.05 -12.96 3.61
C LEU A 89 -0.56 -13.34 3.46
N SER A 90 0.30 -12.39 3.08
CA SER A 90 1.76 -12.58 3.00
C SER A 90 2.37 -12.91 4.37
N ARG A 91 1.88 -12.26 5.43
CA ARG A 91 2.28 -12.60 6.80
C ARG A 91 1.88 -14.02 7.17
N LEU A 92 0.63 -14.43 6.89
CA LEU A 92 0.15 -15.77 7.20
C LEU A 92 0.91 -16.85 6.42
N GLN A 93 1.26 -16.58 5.17
CA GLN A 93 2.13 -17.46 4.37
C GLN A 93 3.49 -17.62 5.04
N SER A 94 4.14 -16.51 5.41
CA SER A 94 5.46 -16.53 6.05
C SER A 94 5.44 -17.34 7.35
N ASP A 95 4.40 -17.19 8.16
CA ASP A 95 4.20 -17.98 9.38
C ASP A 95 4.09 -19.49 9.07
N CYS A 96 3.36 -19.88 8.01
CA CYS A 96 3.24 -21.28 7.57
C CYS A 96 4.60 -21.84 7.09
N GLU A 97 5.32 -21.08 6.28
CA GLU A 97 6.66 -21.45 5.79
C GLU A 97 7.65 -21.63 6.95
N TYR A 98 7.62 -20.72 7.92
CA TYR A 98 8.43 -20.83 9.12
C TYR A 98 8.03 -22.05 9.94
N TYR A 99 6.74 -22.22 10.27
CA TYR A 99 6.21 -23.35 11.04
C TYR A 99 6.62 -24.71 10.46
N LEU A 100 6.57 -24.86 9.14
CA LEU A 100 6.87 -26.12 8.45
C LEU A 100 8.37 -26.42 8.31
N ASN A 101 9.22 -25.40 8.23
CA ASN A 101 10.65 -25.57 8.00
C ASN A 101 11.49 -25.40 9.28
N TYR A 102 11.48 -24.19 9.85
CA TYR A 102 12.41 -23.80 10.93
C TYR A 102 11.74 -23.63 12.30
N GLY A 103 10.41 -23.55 12.35
CA GLY A 103 9.60 -23.23 13.52
C GLY A 103 9.22 -24.43 14.38
N ASN A 104 9.81 -25.60 14.11
CA ASN A 104 9.61 -26.83 14.88
C ASN A 104 8.12 -27.18 15.11
N ARG A 105 7.24 -26.84 14.15
CA ARG A 105 5.79 -27.02 14.24
C ARG A 105 5.16 -26.44 15.52
N CYS A 106 5.76 -25.38 16.08
CA CYS A 106 5.23 -24.70 17.24
C CYS A 106 4.13 -23.72 16.83
N THR A 107 2.91 -23.97 17.29
CA THR A 107 1.74 -23.11 17.02
C THR A 107 1.92 -21.68 17.53
N GLY A 108 2.76 -21.47 18.54
CA GLY A 108 3.09 -20.12 19.04
C GLY A 108 3.68 -19.18 17.99
N HIS A 109 4.22 -19.71 16.90
CA HIS A 109 4.75 -18.90 15.78
C HIS A 109 3.70 -18.56 14.72
N LEU A 110 2.53 -19.20 14.75
CA LEU A 110 1.41 -18.85 13.89
C LEU A 110 0.67 -17.66 14.47
N TYR A 111 0.28 -16.70 13.64
CA TYR A 111 -0.55 -15.55 14.04
C TYR A 111 -1.81 -15.96 14.84
N TYR A 112 -2.51 -17.02 14.41
CA TYR A 112 -3.73 -17.48 15.09
C TYR A 112 -3.49 -18.55 16.16
N HIS A 113 -2.22 -18.90 16.44
CA HIS A 113 -1.83 -19.93 17.39
C HIS A 113 -2.49 -21.30 17.18
N ASN A 114 -2.95 -21.57 15.96
CA ASN A 114 -3.63 -22.81 15.58
C ASN A 114 -3.60 -22.97 14.06
N GLU A 115 -3.22 -24.17 13.62
CA GLU A 115 -3.04 -24.53 12.22
C GLU A 115 -4.35 -24.37 11.43
N SER A 116 -5.44 -24.97 11.91
CA SER A 116 -6.73 -24.93 11.24
C SER A 116 -7.27 -23.49 11.12
N ARG A 117 -7.10 -22.66 12.15
CA ARG A 117 -7.50 -21.24 12.11
C ARG A 117 -6.62 -20.43 11.16
N GLN A 118 -5.32 -20.68 11.14
CA GLN A 118 -4.37 -20.04 10.23
C GLN A 118 -4.78 -20.30 8.78
N ILE A 119 -4.98 -21.57 8.42
CA ILE A 119 -5.37 -21.98 7.06
C ILE A 119 -6.76 -21.46 6.69
N ALA A 120 -7.73 -21.51 7.61
CA ALA A 120 -9.06 -20.97 7.36
C ALA A 120 -9.03 -19.46 7.07
N ALA A 121 -8.20 -18.71 7.81
CA ALA A 121 -8.00 -17.28 7.57
C ALA A 121 -7.32 -17.02 6.20
N MET A 122 -6.30 -17.79 5.84
CA MET A 122 -5.66 -17.69 4.52
C MET A 122 -6.66 -17.94 3.38
N LYS A 123 -7.47 -19.00 3.48
CA LYS A 123 -8.51 -19.31 2.49
C LYS A 123 -9.55 -18.21 2.39
N LYS A 124 -9.97 -17.64 3.53
CA LYS A 124 -10.92 -16.54 3.57
C LYS A 124 -10.37 -15.31 2.85
N LEU A 125 -9.18 -14.85 3.22
CA LEU A 125 -8.51 -13.72 2.58
C LEU A 125 -8.32 -13.98 1.07
N TRP A 126 -7.83 -15.17 0.71
CA TRP A 126 -7.66 -15.54 -0.70
C TRP A 126 -8.94 -15.40 -1.50
N ASN A 127 -10.09 -15.81 -0.95
CA ASN A 127 -11.38 -15.73 -1.63
C ASN A 127 -11.97 -14.32 -1.66
N GLU A 128 -11.55 -13.41 -0.78
CA GLU A 128 -12.00 -12.02 -0.77
C GLU A 128 -11.39 -11.18 -1.91
N PHE A 129 -10.22 -11.55 -2.43
CA PHE A 129 -9.64 -10.87 -3.59
C PHE A 129 -10.43 -11.16 -4.86
N PRO A 130 -10.53 -10.20 -5.80
CA PRO A 130 -11.13 -10.44 -7.10
C PRO A 130 -10.25 -11.41 -7.93
N ASP A 131 -10.82 -12.02 -8.98
CA ASP A 131 -10.14 -13.04 -9.78
C ASP A 131 -8.91 -12.51 -10.53
N ASP A 132 -8.96 -11.25 -10.97
CA ASP A 132 -7.85 -10.52 -11.58
C ASP A 132 -6.87 -9.93 -10.54
N GLY A 133 -7.24 -9.93 -9.25
CA GLY A 133 -6.41 -9.49 -8.14
C GLY A 133 -5.78 -10.62 -7.34
N LYS A 134 -5.81 -11.88 -7.80
CA LYS A 134 -5.12 -12.94 -7.04
C LYS A 134 -3.61 -12.69 -7.04
N PRO A 135 -2.92 -12.79 -5.89
CA PRO A 135 -1.48 -12.55 -5.85
C PRO A 135 -0.72 -13.65 -6.60
N GLU A 136 0.40 -13.29 -7.23
CA GLU A 136 1.23 -14.23 -8.00
C GLU A 136 2.15 -15.08 -7.11
N TRP A 137 2.45 -14.61 -5.91
CA TRP A 137 3.41 -15.20 -4.97
C TRP A 137 2.83 -16.33 -4.10
N LEU A 138 1.51 -16.49 -4.10
CA LEU A 138 0.81 -17.57 -3.39
C LEU A 138 -0.28 -18.07 -4.31
N THR A 139 -0.60 -19.37 -4.29
CA THR A 139 -1.67 -19.96 -5.10
C THR A 139 -2.63 -20.72 -4.20
N TRP A 140 -3.88 -20.91 -4.66
CA TRP A 140 -4.84 -21.76 -3.95
C TRP A 140 -4.29 -23.16 -3.68
N LYS A 141 -3.55 -23.73 -4.63
CA LYS A 141 -2.91 -25.03 -4.47
C LYS A 141 -1.89 -25.03 -3.33
N GLN A 142 -1.04 -24.00 -3.21
CA GLN A 142 -0.10 -23.86 -2.10
C GLN A 142 -0.82 -23.74 -0.75
N ILE A 143 -1.95 -23.03 -0.67
CA ILE A 143 -2.75 -22.96 0.56
C ILE A 143 -3.26 -24.36 0.96
N LEU A 144 -3.67 -25.18 0.00
CA LEU A 144 -4.08 -26.57 0.24
C LEU A 144 -2.89 -27.47 0.61
N GLU A 145 -1.69 -27.19 0.12
CA GLU A 145 -0.46 -27.89 0.52
C GLU A 145 -0.08 -27.55 1.97
N TYR A 146 -0.20 -26.28 2.38
CA TYR A 146 -0.05 -25.88 3.79
C TYR A 146 -1.08 -26.55 4.67
N GLU A 147 -2.35 -26.57 4.26
CA GLU A 147 -3.41 -27.29 4.97
C GLU A 147 -3.05 -28.76 5.19
N LYS A 148 -2.60 -29.45 4.14
CA LYS A 148 -2.20 -30.84 4.25
C LYS A 148 -0.99 -30.99 5.16
N ALA A 149 0.04 -30.16 5.04
CA ALA A 149 1.28 -30.34 5.81
C ALA A 149 1.16 -29.98 7.30
N MET A 150 0.27 -29.04 7.62
CA MET A 150 0.05 -28.54 8.99
C MET A 150 -1.08 -29.28 9.69
N CYS A 151 -2.15 -29.62 8.97
CA CYS A 151 -3.32 -30.30 9.52
C CYS A 151 -3.35 -31.80 9.20
N SER A 152 -2.30 -32.39 8.60
CA SER A 152 -2.18 -33.85 8.46
C SER A 152 -2.02 -34.48 9.84
N ASP A 153 -3.15 -34.95 10.36
CA ASP A 153 -3.38 -35.95 11.39
C ASP A 153 -2.19 -36.30 12.29
N THR A 154 -2.28 -35.81 13.52
CA THR A 154 -2.22 -36.67 14.72
C THR A 154 -2.71 -38.08 14.38
N LYS A 155 -1.78 -39.00 14.17
CA LYS A 155 -1.97 -40.44 14.32
C LYS A 155 -1.37 -40.87 15.65
#